data_AF-A0A3N5XMH5-F1
#
_entry.id   AF-A0A3N5XMH5-F1
#
_cell.length_a   1.000
_cell.length_b   1.000
_cell.length_c   1.000
_cell.angle_alpha   90.00
_cell.angle_beta   90.00
_cell.angle_gamma   90.00
#
_symmetry.space_group_name_H-M   'P 1'
#
loop_
_entity.id
_entity.type
_entity.pdbx_description
1 polymer ?
#
loop_
_entity_poly.entity_id
_entity_poly.type
_entity_poly.pdbx_seq_one_letter_code
_entity_poly.pdbx_strand_id
1 'polypeptide(L)'
;MRRFAELRARLEELERWLLPAACLLCDAPIASRDGDALVCALCRSRWRPVPGPLCDRCGQPAFGDLACRICADWTPALRRVRSAVWLDQSARLAVHRLKYEGWWRVAESLAETMRSLEPLTGRVSLIPVPLGARRARVRG
;
A
#
# COMPACT_ATOMS: atom_id res chain seq x y z
N MET A 1 -20.88 -31.62 -6.56
CA MET A 1 -19.93 -30.49 -6.62
C MET A 1 -20.53 -29.23 -7.26
N ARG A 2 -21.15 -29.28 -8.45
CA ARG A 2 -21.77 -28.10 -9.11
C ARG A 2 -22.81 -27.34 -8.28
N ARG A 3 -23.71 -28.05 -7.61
CA ARG A 3 -24.80 -27.49 -6.78
C ARG A 3 -24.28 -26.62 -5.61
N PHE A 4 -23.11 -26.95 -5.06
CA PHE A 4 -22.47 -26.15 -4.01
C PHE A 4 -21.81 -24.88 -4.55
N ALA A 5 -21.28 -24.92 -5.78
CA ALA A 5 -20.72 -23.74 -6.44
C ALA A 5 -21.82 -22.74 -6.83
N GLU A 6 -22.96 -23.22 -7.32
CA GLU A 6 -24.13 -22.39 -7.64
C GLU A 6 -24.73 -21.73 -6.39
N LEU A 7 -24.86 -22.48 -5.28
CA LEU A 7 -25.34 -21.92 -4.02
C LEU A 7 -24.40 -20.83 -3.50
N ARG A 8 -23.08 -21.07 -3.56
CA ARG A 8 -22.06 -20.08 -3.16
C ARG A 8 -22.19 -18.80 -3.99
N ALA A 9 -22.26 -18.91 -5.32
CA ALA A 9 -22.37 -17.76 -6.20
C ALA A 9 -23.64 -16.92 -5.91
N ARG A 10 -24.78 -17.57 -5.63
CA ARG A 10 -26.01 -16.87 -5.26
C ARG A 10 -25.94 -16.19 -3.90
N LEU A 11 -25.25 -16.79 -2.92
CA LEU A 11 -25.03 -16.18 -1.62
C LEU A 11 -24.12 -14.95 -1.72
N GLU A 12 -23.05 -15.03 -2.51
CA GLU A 12 -22.16 -13.88 -2.77
C GLU A 12 -22.91 -12.72 -3.46
N GLU A 13 -23.80 -13.03 -4.40
CA GLU A 13 -24.64 -12.02 -5.06
C GLU A 13 -25.63 -11.36 -4.09
N LEU A 14 -26.28 -12.16 -3.24
CA LEU A 14 -27.20 -11.68 -2.20
C LEU A 14 -26.45 -10.83 -1.16
N GLU A 15 -25.29 -11.28 -0.71
CA GLU A 15 -24.43 -10.54 0.23
C GLU A 15 -24.07 -9.16 -0.36
N ARG A 16 -23.63 -9.10 -1.62
CA ARG A 16 -23.29 -7.83 -2.28
C ARG A 16 -24.48 -6.91 -2.45
N TRP A 17 -25.68 -7.46 -2.67
CA TRP A 17 -26.90 -6.66 -2.77
C TRP A 17 -27.31 -6.07 -1.41
N LEU A 18 -27.16 -6.84 -0.33
CA LEU A 18 -27.48 -6.40 1.05
C LEU A 18 -26.39 -5.51 1.67
N LEU A 19 -25.13 -5.75 1.31
CA LEU A 19 -23.92 -5.14 1.86
C LEU A 19 -23.02 -4.62 0.71
N PRO A 20 -23.46 -3.62 -0.06
CA PRO A 20 -22.69 -3.11 -1.19
C PRO A 20 -21.36 -2.54 -0.69
N ALA A 21 -20.25 -3.13 -1.14
CA ALA A 21 -18.92 -2.68 -0.80
C ALA A 21 -18.68 -1.27 -1.37
N ALA A 22 -18.33 -0.33 -0.50
CA ALA A 22 -17.93 1.02 -0.87
C ALA A 22 -16.41 1.18 -0.77
N CYS A 23 -15.82 1.94 -1.70
CA CYS A 23 -14.40 2.27 -1.67
C CYS A 23 -14.05 3.08 -0.43
N LEU A 24 -13.08 2.62 0.35
CA LEU A 24 -12.61 3.28 1.58
C LEU A 24 -12.06 4.71 1.38
N LEU A 25 -11.77 5.09 0.13
CA LEU A 25 -11.14 6.37 -0.20
C LEU A 25 -12.08 7.38 -0.88
N CYS A 26 -13.12 6.91 -1.57
CA CYS A 26 -14.01 7.79 -2.33
C CYS A 26 -15.50 7.45 -2.19
N ASP A 27 -15.83 6.46 -1.35
CA ASP A 27 -17.17 5.98 -1.03
C ASP A 27 -18.01 5.49 -2.23
N ALA A 28 -17.40 5.42 -3.42
CA ALA A 28 -18.05 4.90 -4.62
C ALA A 28 -18.23 3.37 -4.52
N PRO A 29 -19.29 2.81 -5.11
CA PRO A 29 -19.49 1.37 -5.17
C PRO A 29 -18.31 0.65 -5.84
N ILE A 30 -17.91 -0.48 -5.27
CA ILE A 30 -16.89 -1.35 -5.85
C ILE A 30 -17.55 -2.31 -6.83
N ALA A 31 -17.00 -2.40 -8.03
CA ALA A 31 -17.55 -3.26 -9.06
C ALA A 31 -17.41 -4.74 -8.66
N SER A 32 -18.40 -5.57 -8.97
CA SER A 32 -18.40 -7.01 -8.66
C SER A 32 -17.16 -7.76 -9.17
N ARG A 33 -16.54 -7.28 -10.26
CA ARG A 33 -15.29 -7.81 -10.81
C ARG A 33 -14.05 -7.55 -9.94
N ASP A 34 -14.10 -6.54 -9.09
CA ASP A 34 -13.03 -6.19 -8.15
C ASP A 34 -13.14 -6.97 -6.82
N GLY A 35 -14.11 -7.90 -6.73
CA GLY A 35 -14.31 -8.79 -5.58
C GLY A 35 -14.45 -8.02 -4.26
N ASP A 36 -13.75 -8.48 -3.23
CA ASP A 36 -13.79 -7.90 -1.88
C ASP A 36 -12.71 -6.83 -1.67
N ALA A 37 -12.26 -6.16 -2.74
CA ALA A 37 -11.30 -5.08 -2.63
C ALA A 37 -11.85 -3.97 -1.72
N LEU A 38 -10.98 -3.31 -0.95
CA LEU A 38 -11.38 -2.14 -0.13
C LEU A 38 -11.15 -0.80 -0.83
N VAL A 39 -10.34 -0.79 -1.89
CA VAL A 39 -10.03 0.40 -2.68
C VAL A 39 -10.39 0.11 -4.12
N CYS A 40 -11.25 0.91 -4.75
CA CYS A 40 -11.67 0.67 -6.13
C CYS A 40 -10.51 0.86 -7.13
N ALA A 41 -10.62 0.25 -8.31
CA ALA A 41 -9.59 0.31 -9.35
C ALA A 41 -9.19 1.75 -9.74
N LEU A 42 -10.16 2.68 -9.79
CA LEU A 42 -9.90 4.10 -10.10
C LEU A 42 -9.08 4.79 -9.01
N CYS A 43 -9.34 4.49 -7.74
CA CYS A 43 -8.55 5.06 -6.66
C CYS A 43 -7.12 4.51 -6.64
N ARG A 44 -6.96 3.20 -6.93
CA ARG A 44 -5.64 2.57 -7.07
C ARG A 44 -4.86 3.12 -8.27
N SER A 45 -5.52 3.35 -9.41
CA SER A 45 -4.87 3.89 -10.61
C SER A 45 -4.35 5.32 -10.44
N ARG A 46 -4.82 6.04 -9.43
CA ARG A 46 -4.33 7.38 -9.06
C ARG A 46 -3.05 7.34 -8.22
N TRP A 47 -2.64 6.18 -7.73
CA TRP A 47 -1.38 6.06 -6.97
C TRP A 47 -0.20 6.13 -7.94
N ARG A 48 0.42 7.31 -7.98
CA ARG A 48 1.42 7.65 -9.00
C ARG A 48 2.76 7.01 -8.65
N PRO A 49 3.33 6.14 -9.52
CA PRO A 49 4.68 5.63 -9.33
C PRO A 49 5.71 6.76 -9.22
N VAL A 50 6.79 6.54 -8.48
CA VAL A 50 7.89 7.50 -8.42
C VAL A 50 8.65 7.46 -9.75
N PRO A 51 8.75 8.57 -10.50
CA PRO A 51 9.34 8.58 -11.83
C PRO A 51 10.87 8.46 -11.77
N GLY A 52 11.43 7.67 -12.68
CA GLY A 52 12.88 7.55 -12.85
C GLY A 52 13.49 8.70 -13.70
N PRO A 53 14.82 8.82 -13.72
CA PRO A 53 15.81 8.03 -12.96
C PRO A 53 15.74 8.29 -11.45
N LEU A 54 16.08 7.29 -10.63
CA LEU A 54 16.02 7.37 -9.16
C LEU A 54 17.42 7.34 -8.56
N CYS A 55 17.61 8.01 -7.43
CA CYS A 55 18.79 7.84 -6.60
C CYS A 55 18.85 6.40 -6.06
N ASP A 56 19.97 5.71 -6.31
CA ASP A 56 20.15 4.32 -5.89
C ASP A 56 20.00 4.10 -4.37
N ARG A 57 20.32 5.13 -3.57
CA ARG A 57 20.24 5.06 -2.11
C ARG A 57 18.85 5.39 -1.58
N CYS A 58 18.33 6.59 -1.82
CA CYS A 58 17.07 7.02 -1.21
C CYS A 58 15.82 6.80 -2.06
N GLY A 59 15.96 6.48 -3.35
CA GLY A 59 14.83 6.28 -4.26
C GLY A 59 14.09 7.58 -4.65
N GLN A 60 14.67 8.75 -4.38
CA GLN A 60 14.15 10.03 -4.87
C GLN A 60 14.50 10.23 -6.35
N PRO A 61 13.68 10.93 -7.14
CA PRO A 61 14.04 11.30 -8.51
C PRO A 61 15.41 11.99 -8.56
N ALA A 62 16.29 11.46 -9.41
CA ALA A 62 17.61 12.01 -9.66
C ALA A 62 17.56 13.05 -10.79
N PHE A 63 18.42 14.06 -10.71
CA PHE A 63 18.53 15.14 -11.69
C PHE A 63 19.92 15.12 -12.31
N GLY A 64 20.06 14.41 -13.43
CA GLY A 64 21.36 14.22 -14.11
C GLY A 64 22.43 13.64 -13.17
N ASP A 65 23.64 14.17 -13.27
CA ASP A 65 24.81 13.71 -12.51
C ASP A 65 24.97 14.42 -11.14
N LEU A 66 23.95 15.16 -10.69
CA LEU A 66 24.03 15.87 -9.41
C LEU A 66 23.97 14.90 -8.23
N ALA A 67 24.87 15.11 -7.27
CA ALA A 67 24.85 14.37 -6.01
C ALA A 67 23.50 14.53 -5.27
N CYS A 68 22.96 13.42 -4.75
CA CYS A 68 21.68 13.43 -4.06
C CYS A 68 21.79 14.13 -2.69
N ARG A 69 21.09 15.27 -2.53
CA ARG A 69 21.07 16.04 -1.28
C ARG A 69 20.20 15.44 -0.19
N ILE A 70 19.24 14.57 -0.54
CA ILE A 70 18.30 13.99 0.43
C ILE A 70 18.99 12.97 1.34
N CYS A 71 19.94 12.21 0.81
CA CYS A 71 20.63 11.16 1.55
C CYS A 71 22.12 11.42 1.78
N ALA A 72 22.57 12.66 1.60
CA ALA A 72 23.97 13.04 1.81
C ALA A 72 24.43 12.69 3.23
N ASP A 73 23.64 13.07 4.23
CA ASP A 73 23.99 12.92 5.66
C ASP A 73 23.45 11.63 6.28
N TRP A 74 22.93 10.69 5.47
CA TRP A 74 22.42 9.43 6.01
C TRP A 74 23.56 8.55 6.51
N THR A 75 23.35 7.89 7.65
CA THR A 75 24.25 6.85 8.16
C THR A 75 24.46 5.73 7.13
N PRO A 76 25.70 5.18 6.97
CA PRO A 76 25.97 4.05 6.09
C PRO A 76 25.12 2.80 6.37
N ALA A 77 24.56 2.67 7.57
CA ALA A 77 23.65 1.59 7.94
C ALA A 77 22.37 1.58 7.09
N LEU A 78 21.86 2.76 6.70
CA LEU A 78 20.70 2.89 5.81
C LEU A 78 21.19 2.96 4.34
N ARG A 79 21.29 1.78 3.73
CA ARG A 79 21.86 1.60 2.38
C ARG A 79 20.86 1.84 1.26
N ARG A 80 19.58 1.56 1.50
CA ARG A 80 18.57 1.62 0.44
C ARG A 80 17.17 1.88 0.98
N VAL A 81 16.43 2.75 0.30
CA VAL A 81 15.01 3.03 0.51
C VAL A 81 14.31 3.08 -0.85
N ARG A 82 13.09 2.54 -0.92
CA ARG A 82 12.24 2.53 -2.11
C ARG A 82 10.81 2.88 -1.74
N SER A 83 10.16 3.64 -2.62
CA SER A 83 8.75 3.99 -2.54
C SER A 83 8.07 3.51 -3.81
N ALA A 84 6.98 2.74 -3.68
CA ALA A 84 6.24 2.29 -4.85
C ALA A 84 5.55 3.46 -5.57
N VAL A 85 5.05 4.42 -4.80
CA VAL A 85 4.27 5.56 -5.28
C VAL A 85 4.56 6.80 -4.44
N TRP A 86 4.19 7.98 -4.96
CA TRP A 86 4.12 9.20 -4.18
C TRP A 86 3.07 9.09 -3.08
N LEU A 87 3.44 9.50 -1.85
CA LEU A 87 2.51 9.51 -0.72
C LEU A 87 1.68 10.79 -0.71
N ASP A 88 0.81 10.92 -1.71
CA ASP A 88 -0.11 12.05 -1.85
C ASP A 88 -1.57 11.57 -1.91
N GLN A 89 -2.50 12.52 -1.74
CA GLN A 89 -3.93 12.35 -2.00
C GLN A 89 -4.50 11.00 -1.50
N SER A 90 -4.97 10.14 -2.41
CA SER A 90 -5.57 8.85 -2.09
C SER A 90 -4.57 7.85 -1.53
N ALA A 91 -3.30 7.88 -1.93
CA ALA A 91 -2.26 7.01 -1.35
C ALA A 91 -2.00 7.38 0.11
N ARG A 92 -1.93 8.69 0.41
CA ARG A 92 -1.79 9.19 1.78
C ARG A 92 -2.98 8.79 2.64
N LEU A 93 -4.20 8.90 2.11
CA LEU A 93 -5.40 8.49 2.83
C LEU A 93 -5.40 6.98 3.10
N ALA A 94 -5.08 6.13 2.12
CA ALA A 94 -5.00 4.69 2.32
C ALA A 94 -4.00 4.29 3.42
N VAL A 95 -2.81 4.91 3.43
CA VAL A 95 -1.81 4.70 4.49
C VAL A 95 -2.31 5.21 5.84
N HIS A 96 -3.08 6.30 5.87
CA HIS A 96 -3.68 6.81 7.10
C HIS A 96 -4.71 5.83 7.67
N ARG A 97 -5.62 5.34 6.83
CA ARG A 97 -6.62 4.32 7.20
C ARG A 97 -5.96 3.07 7.80
N LEU A 98 -4.86 2.62 7.19
CA LEU A 98 -4.04 1.51 7.71
C LEU A 98 -3.44 1.82 9.08
N LYS A 99 -2.75 2.96 9.21
CA LYS A 99 -1.93 3.27 10.39
C LYS A 99 -2.73 3.65 11.62
N TYR A 100 -3.90 4.27 11.43
CA TYR A 100 -4.57 4.99 12.51
C TYR A 100 -6.05 4.61 12.69
N GLU A 101 -6.69 4.02 11.70
CA GLU A 101 -8.15 3.82 11.73
C GLU A 101 -8.57 2.34 11.72
N GLY A 102 -7.62 1.42 11.86
CA GLY A 102 -7.90 -0.02 12.02
C GLY A 102 -8.25 -0.77 10.73
N TRP A 103 -8.17 -0.12 9.57
CA TRP A 103 -8.46 -0.73 8.26
C TRP A 103 -7.30 -1.59 7.75
N TRP A 104 -6.97 -2.66 8.47
CA TRP A 104 -5.79 -3.50 8.19
C TRP A 104 -5.80 -4.14 6.80
N ARG A 105 -6.98 -4.54 6.27
CA ARG A 105 -7.12 -5.15 4.93
C ARG A 105 -6.74 -4.20 3.78
N VAL A 106 -6.68 -2.88 4.01
CA VAL A 106 -6.17 -1.94 2.98
C VAL A 106 -4.70 -2.24 2.64
N ALA A 107 -3.98 -2.93 3.52
CA ALA A 107 -2.63 -3.41 3.28
C ALA A 107 -2.53 -4.31 2.04
N GLU A 108 -3.58 -5.04 1.65
CA GLU A 108 -3.60 -5.87 0.44
C GLU A 108 -3.42 -5.01 -0.83
N SER A 109 -4.18 -3.91 -0.93
CA SER A 109 -4.07 -2.98 -2.06
C SER A 109 -2.71 -2.27 -2.09
N LEU A 110 -2.21 -1.87 -0.92
CA LEU A 110 -0.88 -1.26 -0.80
C LEU A 110 0.23 -2.24 -1.17
N ALA A 111 0.13 -3.50 -0.73
CA ALA A 111 1.09 -4.56 -1.05
C ALA A 111 1.12 -4.85 -2.55
N GLU A 112 -0.05 -4.95 -3.21
CA GLU A 112 -0.12 -5.13 -4.66
C GLU A 112 0.63 -4.02 -5.41
N THR A 113 0.51 -2.78 -4.94
CA THR A 113 1.22 -1.63 -5.52
C THR A 113 2.74 -1.73 -5.32
N MET A 114 3.18 -2.31 -4.20
CA MET A 114 4.60 -2.51 -3.88
C MET A 114 5.23 -3.68 -4.64
N ARG A 115 4.45 -4.54 -5.32
CA ARG A 115 4.99 -5.68 -6.08
C ARG A 115 5.87 -5.27 -7.26
N SER A 116 5.74 -4.02 -7.74
CA SER A 116 6.60 -3.48 -8.80
C SER A 116 8.02 -3.15 -8.31
N LEU A 117 8.23 -3.10 -6.98
CA LEU A 117 9.54 -2.87 -6.40
C LEU A 117 10.42 -4.11 -6.51
N GLU A 118 11.72 -3.88 -6.45
CA GLU A 118 12.71 -4.94 -6.33
C GLU A 118 12.34 -5.90 -5.17
N PRO A 119 12.35 -7.22 -5.40
CA PRO A 119 12.01 -8.16 -4.34
C PRO A 119 13.06 -8.11 -3.23
N LEU A 120 12.59 -8.24 -1.99
CA LEU A 120 13.48 -8.43 -0.85
C LEU A 120 14.21 -9.77 -1.01
N THR A 121 15.53 -9.74 -1.07
CA THR A 121 16.37 -10.94 -1.19
C THR A 121 17.01 -11.28 0.16
N GLY A 122 17.24 -12.57 0.41
CA GLY A 122 17.91 -13.06 1.61
C GLY A 122 17.02 -13.10 2.87
N ARG A 123 17.64 -12.94 4.05
CA ARG A 123 16.93 -12.97 5.33
C ARG A 123 16.26 -11.62 5.59
N VAL A 124 14.95 -11.63 5.73
CA VAL A 124 14.14 -10.44 6.02
C VAL A 124 13.77 -10.42 7.50
N SER A 125 14.04 -9.30 8.15
CA SER A 125 13.59 -9.03 9.53
C SER A 125 12.55 -7.91 9.52
N LEU A 126 11.47 -8.10 10.25
CA LEU A 126 10.48 -7.05 10.49
C LEU A 126 10.94 -6.21 11.69
N ILE A 127 11.28 -4.95 11.44
CA ILE A 127 11.72 -4.01 12.47
C ILE A 127 10.56 -3.05 12.79
N PRO A 128 9.98 -3.11 14.01
CA PRO A 128 8.99 -2.12 14.42
C PRO A 128 9.63 -0.73 14.57
N VAL A 129 8.97 0.30 14.04
CA VAL A 129 9.39 1.70 14.18
C VAL A 129 8.40 2.43 15.10
N PRO A 130 8.77 2.75 16.35
CA PRO A 130 7.87 3.36 17.32
C PRO A 130 7.61 4.84 17.00
N LEU A 131 6.34 5.21 16.80
CA LEU A 131 5.93 6.61 16.60
C LEU A 131 5.68 7.34 17.94
N GLY A 132 6.61 7.25 18.89
CA GLY A 132 6.58 7.99 20.16
C GLY A 132 6.84 7.15 21.42
N ALA A 133 7.12 7.81 22.55
CA ALA A 133 7.62 7.18 23.79
C ALA A 133 6.67 6.13 24.40
N ARG A 134 5.35 6.29 24.24
CA ARG A 134 4.37 5.27 24.67
C ARG A 134 4.43 4.02 23.79
N ARG A 135 4.66 4.17 22.48
CA ARG A 135 4.71 3.06 21.52
C ARG A 135 6.06 2.34 21.57
N ALA A 136 7.15 3.03 21.91
CA ALA A 136 8.46 2.42 22.14
C ALA A 136 8.39 1.30 23.19
N ARG A 137 7.75 1.59 24.34
CA ARG A 137 7.58 0.59 25.41
C ARG A 137 6.88 -0.71 25.01
N VAL A 138 6.03 -0.67 23.97
CA VAL A 138 5.23 -1.83 23.52
C VAL A 138 5.85 -2.49 22.29
N ARG A 139 6.56 -1.72 21.45
CA ARG A 139 7.01 -2.13 20.12
C ARG A 139 8.52 -1.98 19.91
N GLY A 140 9.31 -1.69 20.95
CA GLY A 140 10.75 -1.42 20.89
C GLY A 140 11.06 0.07 21.01
#